data_AF-A0A150UB82-F1
#
_entry.id   AF-A0A150UB82-F1
#
_cell.length_a   1.000
_cell.length_b   1.000
_cell.length_c   1.000
_cell.angle_alpha   90.00
_cell.angle_beta   90.00
_cell.angle_gamma   90.00
#
_symmetry.space_group_name_H-M   'P 1'
#
loop_
_entity.id
_entity.type
_entity.pdbx_description
1 polymer ?
#
loop_
_entity_poly.entity_id
_entity_poly.type
_entity_poly.pdbx_seq_one_letter_code
_entity_poly.pdbx_strand_id
1 'polypeptide(L)' 'ALLAFGPARLPGIEAASAVMNLSPTADLDEAAANLFGYLRELDAKSPRAIAVMAIPEEYLGEAINDRLRRAAVAR' A
#
# COMPACT_ATOMS: atom_id res chain seq x y z
N ALA A 1 -3.05 -3.90 9.25
CA ALA A 1 -2.52 -2.60 8.81
C ALA A 1 -3.07 -2.26 7.43
N LEU A 2 -3.02 -0.98 7.03
CA LEU A 2 -3.46 -0.48 5.73
C LEU A 2 -2.32 0.26 5.03
N LEU A 3 -2.12 -0.04 3.76
CA LEU A 3 -1.31 0.72 2.83
C LEU A 3 -2.25 1.46 1.87
N ALA A 4 -2.48 2.74 2.14
CA ALA A 4 -3.37 3.61 1.40
C ALA A 4 -2.72 4.16 0.12
N PHE A 5 -3.55 4.67 -0.78
CA PHE A 5 -3.15 5.36 -2.00
C PHE A 5 -4.17 6.47 -2.34
N GLY A 6 -3.66 7.66 -2.63
CA GLY A 6 -4.46 8.83 -2.98
C GLY A 6 -5.04 9.58 -1.76
N PRO A 7 -5.83 10.64 -2.02
CA PRO A 7 -6.36 11.52 -0.98
C PRO A 7 -7.62 10.98 -0.29
N ALA A 8 -8.21 9.92 -0.85
CA ALA A 8 -9.47 9.36 -0.36
C ALA A 8 -9.30 8.79 1.05
N ARG A 9 -10.21 9.17 1.95
CA ARG A 9 -10.34 8.54 3.26
C ARG A 9 -11.37 7.41 3.17
N LEU A 10 -10.97 6.21 3.58
CA LEU A 10 -11.87 5.09 3.71
C LEU A 10 -12.61 5.16 5.05
N PRO A 11 -13.95 4.98 5.07
CA PRO A 11 -14.66 4.73 6.32
C PRO A 11 -14.07 3.51 7.05
N GLY A 12 -13.90 3.59 8.36
CA GLY A 12 -13.34 2.48 9.15
C GLY A 12 -11.81 2.38 9.12
N ILE A 13 -11.10 3.36 8.54
CA ILE A 13 -9.64 3.40 8.50
C ILE A 13 -9.02 3.39 9.91
N GLU A 14 -9.74 3.93 10.89
CA GLU A 14 -9.40 3.94 12.32
C GLU A 14 -9.32 2.53 12.93
N ALA A 15 -9.94 1.51 12.33
CA ALA A 15 -9.84 0.13 12.79
C ALA A 15 -8.50 -0.53 12.39
N ALA A 16 -7.73 0.09 11.48
CA ALA A 16 -6.42 -0.43 11.09
C ALA A 16 -5.38 -0.14 12.18
N SER A 17 -4.66 -1.18 12.61
CA SER A 17 -3.58 -1.07 13.61
C SER A 17 -2.43 -0.12 13.24
N ALA A 18 -2.27 0.16 11.94
CA ALA A 18 -1.34 1.13 11.39
C ALA A 18 -1.79 1.47 9.96
N VAL A 19 -1.57 2.72 9.55
CA VAL A 19 -1.90 3.24 8.23
C VAL A 19 -0.71 4.01 7.68
N MET A 20 -0.32 3.73 6.44
CA MET A 20 0.64 4.53 5.66
C MET A 20 0.06 4.77 4.29
N ASN A 21 0.34 5.92 3.68
CA ASN A 21 -0.15 6.24 2.34
C ASN A 21 1.01 6.31 1.37
N LEU A 22 0.99 5.46 0.34
CA LEU A 22 2.02 5.40 -0.70
C LEU A 22 2.20 6.72 -1.43
N SER A 23 1.09 7.42 -1.69
CA SER A 23 1.10 8.76 -2.26
C SER A 23 -0.23 9.44 -1.95
N PRO A 24 -0.27 10.46 -1.08
CA PRO A 24 -1.48 11.23 -0.82
C PRO A 24 -2.03 11.96 -2.06
N THR A 25 -1.19 12.22 -3.06
CA THR A 25 -1.55 12.89 -4.32
C THR A 25 -1.93 11.92 -5.44
N ALA A 26 -1.91 10.60 -5.18
CA ALA A 26 -2.12 9.55 -6.18
C ALA A 26 -1.07 9.54 -7.31
N ASP A 27 0.15 9.95 -7.00
CA ASP A 27 1.32 9.89 -7.89
C ASP A 27 1.95 8.48 -7.86
N LEU A 28 2.14 7.89 -9.04
CA LEU A 28 2.67 6.52 -9.18
C LEU A 28 4.19 6.45 -8.96
N ASP A 29 4.94 7.51 -9.25
CA ASP A 29 6.37 7.59 -8.97
C ASP A 29 6.62 7.69 -7.46
N GLU A 30 5.85 8.53 -6.77
CA GLU A 30 5.88 8.63 -5.30
C GLU A 30 5.50 7.28 -4.65
N ALA A 31 4.43 6.65 -5.16
CA ALA A 31 4.00 5.35 -4.67
C ALA A 31 5.08 4.27 -4.84
N ALA A 32 5.74 4.22 -6.00
CA ALA A 32 6.82 3.27 -6.26
C ALA A 32 8.02 3.50 -5.32
N ALA A 33 8.40 4.76 -5.11
CA ALA A 33 9.51 5.13 -4.21
C ALA A 33 9.25 4.70 -2.76
N ASN A 34 8.00 4.84 -2.29
CA ASN A 34 7.61 4.55 -0.92
C ASN A 34 7.31 3.06 -0.65
N LEU A 35 6.97 2.28 -1.69
CA LEU A 35 6.40 0.94 -1.57
C LEU A 35 7.17 0.01 -0.62
N PHE A 36 8.45 -0.23 -0.88
CA PHE A 36 9.23 -1.19 -0.09
C PHE A 36 9.56 -0.67 1.30
N GLY A 37 9.70 0.64 1.48
CA GLY A 37 9.91 1.25 2.79
C GLY A 37 8.71 1.00 3.68
N TYR A 38 7.52 1.37 3.21
CA TYR A 38 6.29 1.24 3.98
C TYR A 38 5.86 -0.20 4.18
N LEU A 39 6.04 -1.10 3.20
CA LEU A 39 5.77 -2.52 3.42
C LEU A 39 6.62 -3.09 4.57
N ARG A 40 7.92 -2.76 4.61
CA ARG A 40 8.81 -3.21 5.68
C ARG A 40 8.42 -2.61 7.03
N GLU A 41 8.09 -1.32 7.07
CA GLU A 41 7.68 -0.66 8.32
C GLU A 41 6.34 -1.20 8.85
N LEU A 42 5.40 -1.48 7.95
CA LEU A 42 4.13 -2.11 8.32
C LEU A 42 4.32 -3.56 8.76
N ASP A 43 5.12 -4.37 8.06
CA ASP A 43 5.40 -5.76 8.45
C ASP A 43 6.13 -5.84 9.80
N ALA A 44 7.02 -4.89 10.11
CA ALA A 44 7.71 -4.80 11.40
C ALA A 44 6.76 -4.59 12.59
N LYS A 45 5.55 -4.07 12.36
CA LYS A 45 4.48 -3.96 13.36
C LYS A 45 3.71 -5.27 13.56
N SER A 46 4.15 -6.36 12.91
CA SER A 46 3.56 -7.70 12.95
C SER A 46 2.03 -7.73 12.80
N PRO A 47 1.45 -7.06 11.79
CA PRO A 47 0.02 -7.10 11.56
C PRO A 47 -0.38 -8.50 11.07
N ARG A 48 -1.61 -8.94 11.40
CA ARG A 48 -2.17 -10.16 10.82
C ARG A 48 -2.16 -10.14 9.28
N ALA A 49 -2.44 -8.97 8.69
CA ALA A 49 -2.40 -8.73 7.25
C ALA A 49 -2.18 -7.23 6.97
N ILE A 50 -1.67 -6.94 5.77
CA ILE A 50 -1.62 -5.59 5.21
C ILE A 50 -2.64 -5.55 4.07
N ALA A 51 -3.72 -4.77 4.26
CA ALA A 51 -4.62 -4.43 3.17
C ALA A 51 -4.00 -3.29 2.35
N VAL A 52 -4.23 -3.26 1.04
CA VAL A 52 -3.72 -2.21 0.15
C VAL A 52 -4.90 -1.60 -0.60
N MET A 53 -4.96 -0.26 -0.67
CA MET A 53 -5.93 0.43 -1.51
C MET A 53 -5.64 0.15 -2.99
N ALA A 54 -6.68 0.21 -3.83
CA ALA A 54 -6.51 0.02 -5.26
C ALA A 54 -5.55 1.07 -5.83
N ILE A 55 -4.59 0.60 -6.63
CA ILE A 55 -3.66 1.43 -7.39
C ILE A 55 -4.00 1.24 -8.86
N PRO A 56 -4.11 2.30 -9.67
CA PRO A 56 -4.38 2.20 -11.10
C PRO A 56 -3.45 1.18 -11.78
N GLU A 57 -3.98 0.37 -12.70
CA GLU A 57 -3.20 -0.61 -13.48
C GLU A 57 -2.76 -0.01 -14.81
N GLU A 58 -2.11 1.16 -14.74
CA GLU A 58 -1.56 1.87 -15.89
C GLU A 58 -0.14 2.31 -15.59
N TYR A 59 0.72 2.31 -16.60
CA TYR A 59 2.12 2.74 -16.49
C TYR A 59 2.85 2.01 -15.34
N LEU A 60 3.43 2.74 -14.38
CA LEU A 60 4.10 2.19 -13.20
C LEU A 60 3.17 1.43 -12.26
N GLY A 61 1.87 1.73 -12.30
CA GLY A 61 0.87 1.08 -11.47
C GLY A 61 0.72 -0.42 -11.77
N GLU A 62 0.92 -0.85 -13.01
CA GLU A 62 0.97 -2.29 -13.36
C GLU A 62 2.10 -3.02 -12.61
N ALA A 63 3.29 -2.43 -12.62
CA ALA A 63 4.47 -3.00 -11.96
C ALA A 63 4.34 -3.01 -10.43
N ILE A 64 3.78 -1.95 -9.84
CA ILE A 64 3.46 -1.89 -8.42
C ILE A 64 2.49 -3.02 -8.04
N ASN A 65 1.40 -3.17 -8.78
CA ASN A 65 0.39 -4.20 -8.53
C ASN A 65 0.95 -5.62 -8.72
N ASP A 66 1.80 -5.87 -9.73
CA ASP A 66 2.51 -7.14 -9.89
C ASP A 66 3.35 -7.48 -8.65
N ARG A 67 4.11 -6.50 -8.16
CA ARG A 67 4.95 -6.70 -6.97
C ARG A 67 4.12 -7.00 -5.72
N LEU A 68 3.00 -6.31 -5.54
CA LEU A 68 2.06 -6.55 -4.44
C LEU A 68 1.44 -7.94 -4.52
N ARG A 69 0.98 -8.37 -5.71
CA ARG A 69 0.45 -9.72 -5.93
C ARG A 69 1.48 -10.80 -5.58
N ARG A 70 2.73 -10.64 -6.01
CA ARG A 70 3.81 -11.58 -5.66
C ARG A 70 4.08 -11.60 -4.15
N ALA A 71 4.04 -10.45 -3.49
CA ALA A 71 4.23 -10.36 -2.04
C ALA A 71 3.07 -10.98 -1.24
N ALA A 72 1.86 -11.01 -1.80
CA ALA A 72 0.70 -11.61 -1.16
C ALA A 72 0.70 -13.15 -1.20
N VAL A 73 1.28 -13.76 -2.25
CA VAL A 73 1.36 -15.22 -2.42
C VAL A 73 2.51 -15.85 -1.61
N ALA A 74 3.56 -15.09 -1.32
CA ALA A 74 4.75 -15.57 -0.62
C ALA A 74 4.59 -15.67 0.92
N ARG A 75 3.36 -15.84 1.42
CA ARG A 75 3.01 -15.84 2.85
C ARG A 75 2.54 -17.22 3.32
#